data_AF-A0A5N5VXI7-F1
#
_entry.id   AF-A0A5N5VXI7-F1
#
_cell.length_a   1.000
_cell.length_b   1.000
_cell.length_c   1.000
_cell.angle_alpha   90.00
_cell.angle_beta   90.00
_cell.angle_gamma   90.00
#
_symmetry.space_group_name_H-M   'P 1'
#
loop_
_entity.id
_entity.type
_entity.pdbx_description
1 polymer ?
#
loop_
_entity_poly.entity_id
_entity_poly.type
_entity_poly.pdbx_seq_one_letter_code
_entity_poly.pdbx_strand_id
1 'polypeptide(L)'
;MRIPMPGLDRLPDGPHRELLVEVHRLHEEVGWPGLQKTSAAIKVRRDLPDTISHEAISKILHGKTFPQWLKLESLVRQYLTWNTHRRQEIDAEVRRLQTLWMRAASAIEGTEKAQPGSTEHWPYPQEAARQANAMAARGEQAEVLRFLHACAEQDGVLAVALAVMPSLPEAALLLLQNAGTSLSDPEILELLDQVGAQPTAFWHGHDPVLAIMKGVLRVRADYGIPLVTALRSRPDAQWTLVPLMTVAAQSLDPANLGAFIEKICALPDSLPLMPPLFTAVMDNAPRPVVQVVVQQLRKTGQRREADALASRLSHRPEGDQGERQEHPGIPFPDEELERVRTVLRKAGCREDGAPGGGFTAEIELDRILVTCTCRVARMADKQLELYQDALTEAGYKAYTYARRINTVSVRRLTTKITNDMKI
;
A
#
# COMPACT_ATOMS: atom_id res chain seq x y z
N MET A 1 33.81 25.28 -11.98
CA MET A 1 32.75 26.30 -11.79
C MET A 1 32.71 26.61 -10.31
N ARG A 2 32.87 27.88 -9.93
CA ARG A 2 32.82 28.30 -8.54
C ARG A 2 31.36 28.26 -8.07
N ILE A 3 31.11 27.60 -6.94
CA ILE A 3 29.80 27.61 -6.28
C ILE A 3 29.90 28.65 -5.16
N PRO A 4 29.09 29.72 -5.18
CA PRO A 4 29.15 30.72 -4.12
C PRO A 4 28.65 30.13 -2.80
N MET A 5 29.28 30.54 -1.70
CA MET A 5 28.79 30.24 -0.34
C MET A 5 27.38 30.84 -0.18
N PRO A 6 26.40 30.10 0.37
CA PRO A 6 25.06 30.64 0.64
C PRO A 6 25.11 31.87 1.56
N GLY A 7 24.26 32.86 1.26
CA GLY A 7 24.05 34.02 2.12
C GLY A 7 23.47 33.64 3.49
N LEU A 8 23.50 34.59 4.43
CA LEU A 8 22.94 34.42 5.78
C LEU A 8 21.42 34.21 5.77
N ASP A 9 20.75 34.66 4.70
CA ASP A 9 19.32 34.47 4.45
C ASP A 9 18.94 33.00 4.26
N ARG A 10 19.82 32.21 3.64
CA ARG A 10 19.58 30.78 3.34
C ARG A 10 20.21 29.84 4.35
N LEU A 11 21.34 30.26 4.92
CA LEU A 11 22.06 29.48 5.90
C LEU A 11 22.48 30.43 7.03
N PRO A 12 21.64 30.59 8.07
CA PRO A 12 21.94 31.49 9.18
C PRO A 12 23.22 31.07 9.91
N ASP A 13 23.78 31.98 10.70
CA ASP A 13 24.97 31.68 11.50
C ASP A 13 24.68 30.55 12.50
N GLY A 14 25.66 29.66 12.65
CA GLY A 14 25.58 28.50 13.53
C GLY A 14 26.46 27.33 13.09
N PRO A 15 26.40 26.21 13.83
CA PRO A 15 27.29 25.06 13.59
C PRO A 15 27.22 24.47 12.18
N HIS A 16 26.04 24.47 11.53
CA HIS A 16 25.92 24.01 10.14
C HIS A 16 26.65 24.94 9.17
N ARG A 17 26.58 26.26 9.37
CA ARG A 17 27.32 27.24 8.56
C ARG A 17 28.82 27.11 8.79
N GLU A 18 29.27 26.94 10.03
CA GLU A 18 30.69 26.68 10.37
C GLU A 18 31.24 25.48 9.60
N LEU A 19 30.50 24.35 9.61
CA LEU A 19 30.87 23.16 8.85
C LEU A 19 30.95 23.45 7.34
N LEU A 20 29.93 24.11 6.79
CA LEU A 20 29.87 24.36 5.36
C LEU A 20 30.98 25.31 4.88
N VAL A 21 31.34 26.31 5.69
CA VAL A 21 32.49 27.21 5.42
C VAL A 21 33.78 26.41 5.24
N GLU A 22 34.02 25.41 6.09
CA GLU A 22 35.21 24.57 6.00
C GLU A 22 35.21 23.66 4.76
N VAL A 23 34.04 23.13 4.38
CA VAL A 23 33.90 22.34 3.14
C VAL A 23 34.15 23.22 1.91
N HIS A 24 33.66 24.47 1.91
CA HIS A 24 33.95 25.45 0.85
C HIS A 24 35.42 25.83 0.79
N ARG A 25 36.08 26.03 1.93
CA ARG A 25 37.53 26.27 1.99
C ARG A 25 38.30 25.13 1.33
N LEU A 26 37.97 23.87 1.65
CA LEU A 26 38.60 22.72 0.99
C LEU A 26 38.35 22.68 -0.51
N HIS A 27 37.13 23.01 -0.97
CA HIS A 27 36.79 23.08 -2.40
C HIS A 27 37.57 24.18 -3.14
N GLU A 28 37.80 25.32 -2.48
CA GLU A 28 38.62 26.42 -2.98
C GLU A 28 40.10 26.06 -3.05
N GLU A 29 40.66 25.44 -2.00
CA GLU A 29 42.07 25.01 -1.95
C GLU A 29 42.44 24.02 -3.06
N VAL A 30 41.48 23.26 -3.58
CA VAL A 30 41.69 22.34 -4.72
C VAL A 30 41.34 22.96 -6.09
N GLY A 31 41.08 24.27 -6.15
CA GLY A 31 40.85 25.00 -7.40
C GLY A 31 39.46 24.81 -8.01
N TRP A 32 38.42 24.61 -7.20
CA TRP A 32 37.02 24.46 -7.63
C TRP A 32 36.78 23.39 -8.69
N PRO A 33 37.16 22.12 -8.43
CA PRO A 33 36.89 21.01 -9.33
C PRO A 33 35.40 20.92 -9.63
N GLY A 34 35.08 20.57 -10.89
CA GLY A 34 33.70 20.37 -11.32
C GLY A 34 33.03 19.21 -10.57
N LEU A 35 31.76 19.36 -10.22
CA LEU A 35 31.03 18.39 -9.39
C LEU A 35 30.99 16.98 -10.00
N GLN A 36 30.84 16.88 -11.31
CA GLN A 36 30.89 15.61 -12.03
C GLN A 36 32.27 14.94 -11.92
N LYS A 37 33.36 15.73 -12.03
CA LYS A 37 34.73 15.24 -11.85
C LYS A 37 34.96 14.73 -10.43
N THR A 38 34.46 15.46 -9.42
CA THR A 38 34.53 15.04 -8.01
C THR A 38 33.76 13.75 -7.76
N SER A 39 32.52 13.66 -8.24
CA SER A 39 31.71 12.45 -8.12
C SER A 39 32.36 11.25 -8.82
N ALA A 40 32.86 11.43 -10.05
CA ALA A 40 33.55 10.37 -10.77
C ALA A 40 34.83 9.91 -10.05
N ALA A 41 35.61 10.84 -9.50
CA ALA A 41 36.83 10.53 -8.75
C ALA A 41 36.53 9.75 -7.45
N ILE A 42 35.44 10.09 -6.74
CA ILE A 42 35.00 9.36 -5.56
C ILE A 42 34.54 7.95 -5.95
N LYS A 43 33.76 7.80 -7.02
CA LYS A 43 33.23 6.50 -7.46
C LYS A 43 34.30 5.47 -7.84
N VAL A 44 35.45 5.91 -8.38
CA VAL A 44 36.53 4.99 -8.77
C VAL A 44 37.43 4.59 -7.60
N ARG A 45 37.33 5.26 -6.45
CA ARG A 45 38.11 4.97 -5.26
C ARG A 45 37.42 3.94 -4.39
N ARG A 46 38.13 2.84 -4.09
CA ARG A 46 37.64 1.75 -3.23
C ARG A 46 37.95 1.96 -1.74
N ASP A 47 38.78 2.95 -1.42
CA ASP A 47 39.23 3.27 -0.07
C ASP A 47 38.32 4.28 0.65
N LEU A 48 37.34 4.85 -0.05
CA LEU A 48 36.40 5.81 0.52
C LEU A 48 35.19 5.09 1.15
N PRO A 49 34.64 5.61 2.25
CA PRO A 49 33.57 4.95 2.99
C PRO A 49 32.21 4.95 2.27
N ASP A 50 31.96 5.86 1.33
CA ASP A 50 30.72 5.90 0.54
C ASP A 50 30.95 6.56 -0.85
N THR A 51 29.97 6.41 -1.73
CA THR A 51 29.89 7.12 -3.00
C THR A 51 28.93 8.31 -2.91
N ILE A 52 29.18 9.35 -3.71
CA ILE A 52 28.32 10.53 -3.75
C ILE A 52 28.07 11.00 -5.17
N SER A 53 26.81 11.30 -5.51
CA SER A 53 26.43 11.86 -6.81
C SER A 53 26.81 13.34 -6.90
N HIS A 54 26.97 13.85 -8.13
CA HIS A 54 27.26 15.27 -8.34
C HIS A 54 26.12 16.19 -7.86
N GLU A 55 24.87 15.74 -7.93
CA GLU A 55 23.70 16.44 -7.37
C GLU A 55 23.75 16.52 -5.85
N ALA A 56 24.14 15.44 -5.17
CA ALA A 56 24.30 15.44 -3.72
C ALA A 56 25.43 16.38 -3.29
N ILE A 57 26.57 16.38 -4.00
CA ILE A 57 27.65 17.36 -3.76
C ILE A 57 27.11 18.79 -3.95
N SER A 58 26.33 19.03 -5.00
CA SER A 58 25.70 20.33 -5.24
C SER A 58 24.80 20.74 -4.08
N LYS A 59 23.90 19.88 -3.62
CA LYS A 59 22.99 20.16 -2.49
C LYS A 59 23.77 20.48 -1.21
N ILE A 60 24.84 19.73 -0.93
CA ILE A 60 25.73 19.99 0.22
C ILE A 60 26.38 21.37 0.10
N LEU A 61 27.03 21.67 -1.03
CA LEU A 61 27.74 22.95 -1.20
C LEU A 61 26.80 24.16 -1.20
N HIS A 62 25.54 24.00 -1.58
CA HIS A 62 24.53 25.05 -1.46
C HIS A 62 23.86 25.09 -0.08
N GLY A 63 24.27 24.26 0.88
CA GLY A 63 23.66 24.18 2.21
C GLY A 63 22.20 23.72 2.21
N LYS A 64 21.71 23.13 1.11
CA LYS A 64 20.30 22.72 0.96
C LYS A 64 19.96 21.45 1.75
N THR A 65 20.95 20.64 2.08
CA THR A 65 20.77 19.37 2.78
C THR A 65 21.91 19.16 3.75
N PHE A 66 21.61 18.67 4.96
CA PHE A 66 22.62 18.24 5.90
C PHE A 66 23.11 16.82 5.53
N PRO A 67 24.39 16.62 5.18
CA PRO A 67 24.86 15.32 4.72
C PRO A 67 25.05 14.32 5.87
N GLN A 68 24.83 13.03 5.56
CA GLN A 68 25.34 11.94 6.38
C GLN A 68 26.88 11.97 6.43
N TRP A 69 27.45 11.59 7.58
CA TRP A 69 28.89 11.66 7.81
C TRP A 69 29.71 10.90 6.75
N LEU A 70 29.35 9.66 6.40
CA LEU A 70 30.13 8.84 5.44
C LEU A 70 30.26 9.51 4.05
N LYS A 71 29.20 10.19 3.60
CA LYS A 71 29.20 10.95 2.33
C LYS A 71 30.08 12.19 2.42
N LEU A 72 29.99 12.91 3.53
CA LEU A 72 30.81 14.09 3.76
C LEU A 72 32.30 13.71 3.90
N GLU A 73 32.62 12.65 4.64
CA GLU A 73 33.98 12.14 4.80
C GLU A 73 34.60 11.77 3.44
N SER A 74 33.85 11.07 2.59
CA SER A 74 34.31 10.71 1.24
C SER A 74 34.65 11.94 0.39
N LEU A 75 33.82 12.98 0.47
CA LEU A 75 34.07 14.26 -0.20
C LEU A 75 35.30 14.99 0.36
N VAL A 76 35.43 15.06 1.69
CA VAL A 76 36.55 15.71 2.38
C VAL A 76 37.87 15.01 2.07
N ARG A 77 37.92 13.68 2.18
CA ARG A 77 39.10 12.88 1.82
C ARG A 77 39.48 13.08 0.37
N GLN A 78 38.51 13.18 -0.55
CA GLN A 78 38.79 13.44 -1.95
C GLN A 78 39.44 14.82 -2.16
N TYR A 79 38.91 15.88 -1.53
CA TYR A 79 39.52 17.20 -1.61
C TYR A 79 40.92 17.23 -0.98
N LEU A 80 41.11 16.62 0.19
CA LEU A 80 42.43 16.55 0.81
C LEU A 80 43.44 15.73 0.00
N THR A 81 42.98 14.73 -0.75
CA THR A 81 43.85 13.96 -1.67
C THR A 81 44.31 14.81 -2.85
N TRP A 82 43.46 15.72 -3.34
CA TRP A 82 43.83 16.67 -4.40
C TRP A 82 44.64 17.86 -3.89
N ASN A 83 44.58 18.17 -2.61
CA ASN A 83 45.40 19.21 -2.00
C ASN A 83 46.84 18.69 -1.79
N THR A 84 47.77 19.15 -2.62
CA THR A 84 49.18 18.73 -2.58
C THR A 84 49.88 19.09 -1.28
N HIS A 85 49.45 20.16 -0.59
CA HIS A 85 50.09 20.65 0.63
C HIS A 85 49.64 19.90 1.89
N ARG A 86 48.42 19.37 1.90
CA ARG A 86 47.80 18.77 3.10
C ARG A 86 47.65 17.25 3.04
N ARG A 87 48.28 16.59 2.07
CA ARG A 87 48.14 15.15 1.86
C ARG A 87 48.58 14.30 3.07
N GLN A 88 49.51 14.78 3.88
CA GLN A 88 49.99 14.07 5.08
C GLN A 88 49.04 14.19 6.28
N GLU A 89 48.10 15.13 6.23
CA GLU A 89 47.23 15.49 7.36
C GLU A 89 45.78 15.02 7.18
N ILE A 90 45.52 14.12 6.21
CA ILE A 90 44.16 13.71 5.83
C ILE A 90 43.35 13.29 7.06
N ASP A 91 43.88 12.37 7.88
CA ASP A 91 43.13 11.86 9.03
C ASP A 91 42.95 12.88 10.16
N ALA A 92 43.91 13.79 10.34
CA ALA A 92 43.79 14.86 11.33
C ALA A 92 42.67 15.83 10.93
N GLU A 93 42.63 16.21 9.64
CA GLU A 93 41.63 17.13 9.12
C GLU A 93 40.24 16.48 9.04
N VAL A 94 40.14 15.20 8.68
CA VAL A 94 38.87 14.45 8.73
C VAL A 94 38.32 14.43 10.17
N ARG A 95 39.14 14.14 11.18
CA ARG A 95 38.71 14.20 12.59
C ARG A 95 38.22 15.60 13.00
N ARG A 96 38.93 16.64 12.57
CA ARG A 96 38.52 18.04 12.85
C ARG A 96 37.15 18.35 12.25
N LEU A 97 36.92 18.01 10.97
CA LEU A 97 35.62 18.21 10.33
C LEU A 97 34.53 17.31 10.93
N GLN A 98 34.87 16.13 11.44
CA GLN A 98 33.93 15.27 12.16
C GLN A 98 33.42 15.94 13.43
N THR A 99 34.29 16.61 14.19
CA THR A 99 33.89 17.39 15.36
C THR A 99 32.91 18.51 14.99
N LEU A 100 33.16 19.21 13.88
CA LEU A 100 32.21 20.23 13.37
C LEU A 100 30.88 19.62 12.94
N TRP A 101 30.92 18.46 12.26
CA TRP A 101 29.73 17.74 11.84
C TRP A 101 28.88 17.28 13.04
N MET A 102 29.50 16.74 14.09
CA MET A 102 28.78 16.33 15.31
C MET A 102 28.11 17.53 16.00
N ARG A 103 28.79 18.68 16.10
CA ARG A 103 28.20 19.92 16.64
C ARG A 103 26.99 20.37 15.83
N ALA A 104 27.08 20.29 14.50
CA ALA A 104 25.98 20.63 13.61
C ALA A 104 24.81 19.64 13.71
N ALA A 105 25.08 18.34 13.76
CA ALA A 105 24.07 17.31 13.93
C ALA A 105 23.29 17.50 15.24
N SER A 106 23.99 17.68 16.37
CA SER A 106 23.34 17.93 17.67
C SER A 106 22.53 19.23 17.69
N ALA A 107 22.96 20.27 16.99
CA ALA A 107 22.20 21.51 16.89
C ALA A 107 20.88 21.31 16.12
N ILE A 108 20.91 20.54 15.02
CA ILE A 108 19.73 20.21 14.22
C ILE A 108 18.73 19.38 15.04
N GLU A 109 19.22 18.33 15.70
CA GLU A 109 18.41 17.49 16.60
C GLU A 109 17.84 18.30 17.78
N GLY A 110 18.60 19.29 18.27
CA GLY A 110 18.19 20.20 19.34
C GLY A 110 17.07 21.14 18.90
N THR A 111 17.14 21.71 17.70
CA THR A 111 16.05 22.52 17.14
C THR A 111 14.78 21.71 16.93
N GLU A 112 14.89 20.47 16.48
CA GLU A 112 13.75 19.58 16.27
C GLU A 112 13.02 19.26 17.60
N LYS A 113 13.76 19.14 18.70
CA LYS A 113 13.18 18.92 20.04
C LYS A 113 12.69 20.20 20.72
N ALA A 114 13.28 21.35 20.40
CA ALA A 114 12.98 22.64 21.06
C ALA A 114 11.75 23.35 20.50
N GLN A 115 11.23 22.92 19.35
CA GLN A 115 9.96 23.41 18.80
C GLN A 115 8.86 22.35 18.90
N PRO A 116 8.15 22.25 20.04
CA PRO A 116 6.84 21.64 20.06
C PRO A 116 5.87 22.57 19.33
N GLY A 117 5.88 22.56 17.99
CA GLY A 117 4.81 23.16 17.18
C GLY A 117 5.17 24.10 16.03
N SER A 118 6.42 24.23 15.58
CA SER A 118 6.67 25.03 14.35
C SER A 118 7.95 24.65 13.62
N THR A 119 7.85 23.82 12.57
CA THR A 119 7.97 24.14 11.13
C THR A 119 8.19 22.78 10.46
N GLU A 120 7.14 22.24 9.85
CA GLU A 120 7.09 20.89 9.27
C GLU A 120 8.18 20.69 8.20
N HIS A 121 9.31 20.11 8.61
CA HIS A 121 10.07 19.25 7.71
C HIS A 121 9.35 17.92 7.69
N TRP A 122 8.48 17.74 6.69
CA TRP A 122 7.60 16.59 6.63
C TRP A 122 8.38 15.30 6.42
N PRO A 123 7.93 14.17 6.99
CA PRO A 123 8.62 12.89 6.89
C PRO A 123 8.93 12.48 5.45
N TYR A 124 10.15 11.95 5.22
CA TYR A 124 10.49 11.20 3.99
C TYR A 124 9.34 10.24 3.62
N PRO A 125 9.12 9.92 2.32
CA PRO A 125 7.97 9.13 1.87
C PRO A 125 7.70 7.84 2.67
N GLN A 126 8.77 7.18 3.14
CA GLN A 126 8.68 5.97 3.98
C GLN A 126 8.10 6.24 5.38
N GLU A 127 8.41 7.38 5.96
CA GLU A 127 7.90 7.78 7.28
C GLU A 127 6.46 8.30 7.15
N ALA A 128 6.13 8.95 6.02
CA ALA A 128 4.74 9.22 5.65
C ALA A 128 3.92 7.91 5.56
N ALA A 129 4.47 6.86 4.97
CA ALA A 129 3.82 5.55 4.95
C ALA A 129 3.60 4.96 6.35
N ARG A 130 4.61 5.04 7.24
CA ARG A 130 4.45 4.58 8.63
C ARG A 130 3.38 5.35 9.39
N GLN A 131 3.35 6.67 9.25
CA GLN A 131 2.37 7.51 9.91
C GLN A 131 0.96 7.27 9.37
N ALA A 132 0.80 7.18 8.05
CA ALA A 132 -0.44 6.81 7.41
C ALA A 132 -0.94 5.43 7.87
N ASN A 133 -0.05 4.44 8.02
CA ASN A 133 -0.39 3.12 8.56
C ASN A 133 -0.86 3.19 10.01
N ALA A 134 -0.20 3.99 10.85
CA ALA A 134 -0.59 4.17 12.24
C ALA A 134 -1.97 4.83 12.36
N MET A 135 -2.28 5.81 11.51
CA MET A 135 -3.60 6.45 11.42
C MET A 135 -4.67 5.47 10.92
N ALA A 136 -4.36 4.70 9.88
CA ALA A 136 -5.27 3.68 9.35
C ALA A 136 -5.58 2.59 10.39
N ALA A 137 -4.58 2.16 11.18
CA ALA A 137 -4.76 1.20 12.26
C ALA A 137 -5.67 1.71 13.39
N ARG A 138 -5.78 3.03 13.57
CA ARG A 138 -6.74 3.67 14.49
C ARG A 138 -8.13 3.89 13.89
N GLY A 139 -8.34 3.50 12.62
CA GLY A 139 -9.60 3.72 11.90
C GLY A 139 -9.77 5.14 11.34
N GLU A 140 -8.71 5.95 11.31
CA GLU A 140 -8.74 7.36 10.90
C GLU A 140 -8.61 7.54 9.37
N GLN A 141 -9.38 6.80 8.57
CA GLN A 141 -9.19 6.77 7.11
C GLN A 141 -9.30 8.15 6.42
N ALA A 142 -10.18 9.03 6.93
CA ALA A 142 -10.33 10.39 6.40
C ALA A 142 -9.11 11.28 6.71
N GLU A 143 -8.38 11.00 7.79
CA GLU A 143 -7.17 11.73 8.13
C GLU A 143 -5.96 11.20 7.36
N VAL A 144 -5.92 9.89 7.09
CA VAL A 144 -4.90 9.28 6.22
C VAL A 144 -4.86 9.97 4.85
N LEU A 145 -6.01 10.13 4.18
CA LEU A 145 -6.03 10.75 2.86
C LEU A 145 -5.62 12.23 2.90
N ARG A 146 -6.03 12.98 3.92
CA ARG A 146 -5.63 14.38 4.10
C ARG A 146 -4.13 14.50 4.35
N PHE A 147 -3.60 13.64 5.21
CA PHE A 147 -2.17 13.54 5.50
C PHE A 147 -1.36 13.23 4.24
N LEU A 148 -1.75 12.20 3.47
CA LEU A 148 -1.05 11.82 2.26
C LEU A 148 -1.10 12.90 1.17
N HIS A 149 -2.21 13.63 1.05
CA HIS A 149 -2.29 14.80 0.17
C HIS A 149 -1.28 15.88 0.55
N ALA A 150 -1.17 16.20 1.84
CA ALA A 150 -0.17 17.15 2.32
C ALA A 150 1.27 16.68 2.05
N CYS A 151 1.57 15.39 2.23
CA CYS A 151 2.87 14.83 1.84
C CYS A 151 3.12 15.02 0.32
N ALA A 152 2.09 14.73 -0.48
CA ALA A 152 2.18 14.70 -1.93
C ALA A 152 2.43 16.07 -2.54
N GLU A 153 1.91 17.13 -1.93
CA GLU A 153 2.20 18.51 -2.32
C GLU A 153 3.69 18.88 -2.16
N GLN A 154 4.39 18.26 -1.22
CA GLN A 154 5.80 18.55 -0.91
C GLN A 154 6.78 17.62 -1.63
N ASP A 155 6.54 16.31 -1.56
CA ASP A 155 7.47 15.27 -2.04
C ASP A 155 7.10 14.71 -3.42
N GLY A 156 5.96 15.15 -3.97
CA GLY A 156 5.38 14.64 -5.20
C GLY A 156 4.47 13.44 -4.95
N VAL A 157 3.29 13.48 -5.58
CA VAL A 157 2.23 12.46 -5.48
C VAL A 157 2.76 11.05 -5.71
N LEU A 158 3.63 10.87 -6.71
CA LEU A 158 4.13 9.56 -7.11
C LEU A 158 5.00 8.92 -6.01
N ALA A 159 5.91 9.70 -5.41
CA ALA A 159 6.80 9.21 -4.36
C ALA A 159 6.04 8.80 -3.09
N VAL A 160 5.03 9.59 -2.73
CA VAL A 160 4.16 9.32 -1.58
C VAL A 160 3.26 8.12 -1.86
N ALA A 161 2.63 8.05 -3.04
CA ALA A 161 1.82 6.92 -3.43
C ALA A 161 2.62 5.61 -3.35
N LEU A 162 3.83 5.59 -3.91
CA LEU A 162 4.74 4.45 -3.88
C LEU A 162 5.04 3.96 -2.46
N ALA A 163 5.43 4.87 -1.58
CA ALA A 163 5.86 4.50 -0.25
C ALA A 163 4.71 3.86 0.57
N VAL A 164 3.48 4.29 0.30
CA VAL A 164 2.29 3.89 1.05
C VAL A 164 1.60 2.69 0.39
N MET A 165 1.82 2.47 -0.91
CA MET A 165 1.19 1.40 -1.70
C MET A 165 1.30 -0.01 -1.09
N PRO A 166 2.42 -0.45 -0.48
CA PRO A 166 2.52 -1.77 0.13
C PRO A 166 1.50 -2.01 1.25
N SER A 167 1.13 -0.95 1.97
CA SER A 167 0.36 -1.05 3.21
C SER A 167 -1.04 -0.45 3.11
N LEU A 168 -1.23 0.59 2.29
CA LEU A 168 -2.53 1.22 2.03
C LEU A 168 -2.73 1.44 0.52
N PRO A 169 -2.89 0.35 -0.27
CA PRO A 169 -3.02 0.44 -1.72
C PRO A 169 -4.24 1.28 -2.15
N GLU A 170 -5.35 1.21 -1.41
CA GLU A 170 -6.55 2.00 -1.68
C GLU A 170 -6.30 3.51 -1.51
N ALA A 171 -5.55 3.91 -0.48
CA ALA A 171 -5.20 5.31 -0.23
C ALA A 171 -4.21 5.84 -1.27
N ALA A 172 -3.21 5.04 -1.65
CA ALA A 172 -2.25 5.38 -2.70
C ALA A 172 -2.94 5.57 -4.07
N LEU A 173 -3.90 4.70 -4.40
CA LEU A 173 -4.70 4.83 -5.63
C LEU A 173 -5.57 6.09 -5.63
N LEU A 174 -6.23 6.39 -4.51
CA LEU A 174 -7.02 7.62 -4.38
C LEU A 174 -6.15 8.87 -4.48
N LEU A 175 -4.92 8.82 -3.96
CA LEU A 175 -3.95 9.90 -4.10
C LEU A 175 -3.61 10.16 -5.58
N LEU A 176 -3.24 9.09 -6.31
CA LEU A 176 -2.96 9.15 -7.75
C LEU A 176 -4.18 9.62 -8.55
N GLN A 177 -5.38 9.17 -8.19
CA GLN A 177 -6.60 9.60 -8.87
C GLN A 177 -6.87 11.09 -8.66
N ASN A 178 -6.76 11.58 -7.43
CA ASN A 178 -7.04 12.99 -7.11
C ASN A 178 -6.02 13.94 -7.74
N ALA A 179 -4.78 13.47 -7.96
CA ALA A 179 -3.76 14.22 -8.68
C ALA A 179 -4.02 14.31 -10.20
N GLY A 180 -5.07 13.65 -10.72
CA GLY A 180 -5.36 13.61 -12.15
C GLY A 180 -4.35 12.78 -12.96
N THR A 181 -3.49 12.03 -12.29
CA THR A 181 -2.52 11.14 -12.95
C THR A 181 -3.27 10.03 -13.68
N SER A 182 -3.14 10.00 -15.00
CA SER A 182 -3.73 8.95 -15.83
C SER A 182 -2.97 7.65 -15.59
N LEU A 183 -3.66 6.52 -15.43
CA LEU A 183 -3.02 5.20 -15.41
C LEU A 183 -2.32 4.84 -16.75
N SER A 184 -2.50 5.66 -17.78
CA SER A 184 -1.78 5.58 -19.06
C SER A 184 -0.45 6.33 -19.04
N ASP A 185 -0.16 7.04 -17.95
CA ASP A 185 1.07 7.81 -17.79
C ASP A 185 2.27 6.85 -17.78
N PRO A 186 3.27 7.04 -18.66
CA PRO A 186 4.46 6.19 -18.69
C PRO A 186 5.17 6.12 -17.33
N GLU A 187 5.11 7.16 -16.50
CA GLU A 187 5.69 7.13 -15.15
C GLU A 187 4.96 6.12 -14.24
N ILE A 188 3.63 5.98 -14.39
CA ILE A 188 2.85 4.97 -13.66
C ILE A 188 3.12 3.56 -14.19
N LEU A 189 3.37 3.41 -15.48
CA LEU A 189 3.72 2.10 -16.04
C LEU A 189 5.11 1.67 -15.58
N GLU A 190 6.09 2.57 -15.61
CA GLU A 190 7.41 2.32 -15.02
C GLU A 190 7.30 2.03 -13.51
N LEU A 191 6.35 2.66 -12.83
CA LEU A 191 6.01 2.37 -11.43
C LEU A 191 5.55 0.93 -11.23
N LEU A 192 4.59 0.48 -12.03
CA LEU A 192 4.06 -0.88 -11.96
C LEU A 192 5.15 -1.91 -12.27
N ASP A 193 6.12 -1.54 -13.10
CA ASP A 193 7.30 -2.36 -13.39
C ASP A 193 8.22 -2.45 -12.18
N GLN A 194 8.53 -1.32 -11.54
CA GLN A 194 9.34 -1.28 -10.33
C GLN A 194 8.68 -2.04 -9.18
N VAL A 195 7.36 -1.90 -9.02
CA VAL A 195 6.54 -2.60 -8.02
C VAL A 195 6.50 -4.10 -8.30
N GLY A 196 6.27 -4.49 -9.56
CA GLY A 196 6.24 -5.89 -9.99
C GLY A 196 7.61 -6.58 -9.95
N ALA A 197 8.70 -5.82 -10.06
CA ALA A 197 10.07 -6.34 -9.94
C ALA A 197 10.50 -6.63 -8.49
N GLN A 198 9.77 -6.11 -7.48
CA GLN A 198 10.07 -6.42 -6.09
C GLN A 198 9.67 -7.86 -5.75
N PRO A 199 10.50 -8.62 -4.99
CA PRO A 199 10.17 -9.99 -4.59
C PRO A 199 8.84 -10.06 -3.82
N THR A 200 8.06 -11.14 -3.99
CA THR A 200 6.80 -11.36 -3.23
C THR A 200 6.95 -11.31 -1.71
N ALA A 201 8.15 -11.64 -1.19
CA ALA A 201 8.48 -11.50 0.22
C ALA A 201 8.48 -10.04 0.71
N PHE A 202 8.78 -9.07 -0.17
CA PHE A 202 8.72 -7.64 0.10
C PHE A 202 7.30 -7.16 0.41
N TRP A 203 6.30 -7.86 -0.13
CA TRP A 203 4.89 -7.52 -0.04
C TRP A 203 4.12 -8.36 0.99
N HIS A 204 4.82 -9.10 1.85
CA HIS A 204 4.22 -9.97 2.86
C HIS A 204 3.16 -10.94 2.30
N GLY A 205 3.39 -11.45 1.07
CA GLY A 205 2.46 -12.36 0.40
C GLY A 205 1.30 -11.69 -0.33
N HIS A 206 1.23 -10.35 -0.33
CA HIS A 206 0.31 -9.61 -1.20
C HIS A 206 0.92 -9.42 -2.59
N ASP A 207 0.13 -9.60 -3.64
CA ASP A 207 0.52 -9.15 -4.98
C ASP A 207 0.09 -7.68 -5.12
N PRO A 208 1.04 -6.72 -5.13
CA PRO A 208 0.72 -5.30 -5.17
C PRO A 208 0.05 -4.92 -6.49
N VAL A 209 0.39 -5.56 -7.60
CA VAL A 209 -0.27 -5.36 -8.89
C VAL A 209 -1.71 -5.82 -8.78
N LEU A 210 -1.96 -6.98 -8.15
CA LEU A 210 -3.31 -7.45 -7.89
C LEU A 210 -4.11 -6.53 -6.95
N ALA A 211 -3.47 -5.95 -5.93
CA ALA A 211 -4.10 -5.02 -5.00
C ALA A 211 -4.48 -3.70 -5.70
N ILE A 212 -3.56 -3.16 -6.50
CA ILE A 212 -3.78 -2.01 -7.39
C ILE A 212 -4.95 -2.31 -8.32
N MET A 213 -4.95 -3.48 -8.97
CA MET A 213 -6.01 -3.92 -9.87
C MET A 213 -7.36 -4.05 -9.19
N LYS A 214 -7.42 -4.65 -7.99
CA LYS A 214 -8.63 -4.76 -7.17
C LYS A 214 -9.18 -3.39 -6.83
N GLY A 215 -8.33 -2.46 -6.39
CA GLY A 215 -8.74 -1.10 -6.07
C GLY A 215 -9.26 -0.35 -7.30
N VAL A 216 -8.51 -0.38 -8.42
CA VAL A 216 -8.89 0.28 -9.67
C VAL A 216 -10.23 -0.25 -10.20
N LEU A 217 -10.41 -1.58 -10.25
CA LEU A 217 -11.64 -2.20 -10.76
C LEU A 217 -12.84 -1.96 -9.83
N ARG A 218 -12.62 -1.88 -8.51
CA ARG A 218 -13.68 -1.62 -7.53
C ARG A 218 -14.16 -0.17 -7.56
N VAL A 219 -13.26 0.78 -7.84
CA VAL A 219 -13.60 2.20 -7.89
C VAL A 219 -14.24 2.55 -9.23
N ARG A 220 -13.67 2.10 -10.36
CA ARG A 220 -14.12 2.48 -11.71
C ARG A 220 -13.74 1.44 -12.78
N ALA A 221 -14.74 0.72 -13.30
CA ALA A 221 -14.55 -0.31 -14.33
C ALA A 221 -13.93 0.21 -15.64
N ASP A 222 -14.05 1.51 -15.93
CA ASP A 222 -13.51 2.16 -17.12
C ASP A 222 -11.99 2.36 -17.09
N TYR A 223 -11.35 2.35 -15.92
CA TYR A 223 -9.89 2.36 -15.80
C TYR A 223 -9.23 1.00 -16.02
N GLY A 224 -10.00 -0.09 -15.90
CA GLY A 224 -9.50 -1.43 -16.16
C GLY A 224 -8.97 -1.60 -17.59
N ILE A 225 -9.54 -0.90 -18.57
CA ILE A 225 -9.19 -1.07 -19.99
C ILE A 225 -7.88 -0.36 -20.36
N PRO A 226 -7.63 0.91 -19.99
CA PRO A 226 -6.31 1.51 -20.12
C PRO A 226 -5.21 0.65 -19.48
N LEU A 227 -5.47 0.11 -18.28
CA LEU A 227 -4.52 -0.75 -17.57
C LEU A 227 -4.27 -2.08 -18.30
N VAL A 228 -5.32 -2.77 -18.76
CA VAL A 228 -5.20 -3.97 -19.61
C VAL A 228 -4.40 -3.65 -20.88
N THR A 229 -4.71 -2.53 -21.52
CA THR A 229 -4.09 -2.14 -22.79
C THR A 229 -2.61 -1.84 -22.60
N ALA A 230 -2.25 -1.15 -21.52
CA ALA A 230 -0.88 -0.83 -21.18
C ALA A 230 -0.06 -2.06 -20.74
N LEU A 231 -0.67 -2.96 -19.97
CA LEU A 231 -0.05 -4.24 -19.62
C LEU A 231 0.12 -5.11 -20.87
N ARG A 232 -0.85 -5.13 -21.79
CA ARG A 232 -0.80 -5.90 -23.05
C ARG A 232 0.39 -5.54 -23.95
N SER A 233 0.82 -4.28 -23.97
CA SER A 233 2.00 -3.88 -24.75
C SER A 233 3.31 -4.51 -24.25
N ARG A 234 3.28 -5.27 -23.15
CA ARG A 234 4.46 -5.86 -22.54
C ARG A 234 4.58 -7.35 -22.89
N PRO A 235 5.75 -7.82 -23.34
CA PRO A 235 5.96 -9.20 -23.77
C PRO A 235 5.81 -10.24 -22.64
N ASP A 236 5.86 -9.82 -21.38
CA ASP A 236 5.76 -10.65 -20.18
C ASP A 236 4.41 -10.56 -19.47
N ALA A 237 3.50 -9.65 -19.84
CA ALA A 237 2.27 -9.41 -19.07
C ALA A 237 1.24 -10.54 -19.02
N GLN A 238 1.49 -11.69 -19.66
CA GLN A 238 0.59 -12.85 -19.53
C GLN A 238 0.38 -13.26 -18.07
N TRP A 239 1.37 -13.11 -17.20
CA TRP A 239 1.23 -13.44 -15.77
C TRP A 239 0.38 -12.44 -14.98
N THR A 240 0.28 -11.17 -15.40
CA THR A 240 -0.55 -10.13 -14.75
C THR A 240 -1.98 -10.08 -15.27
N LEU A 241 -2.21 -10.54 -16.50
CA LEU A 241 -3.53 -10.53 -17.11
C LEU A 241 -4.49 -11.58 -16.50
N VAL A 242 -4.01 -12.78 -16.14
CA VAL A 242 -4.87 -13.81 -15.54
C VAL A 242 -5.42 -13.41 -14.15
N PRO A 243 -4.59 -12.86 -13.23
CA PRO A 243 -5.07 -12.34 -11.96
C PRO A 243 -6.04 -11.17 -12.14
N LEU A 244 -5.79 -10.26 -13.09
CA LEU A 244 -6.72 -9.17 -13.41
C LEU A 244 -8.10 -9.70 -13.83
N MET A 245 -8.14 -10.67 -14.74
CA MET A 245 -9.41 -11.22 -15.23
C MET A 245 -10.17 -11.95 -14.12
N THR A 246 -9.44 -12.65 -13.25
CA THR A 246 -10.00 -13.27 -12.03
C THR A 246 -10.62 -12.24 -11.11
N VAL A 247 -9.92 -11.13 -10.86
CA VAL A 247 -10.42 -10.04 -10.01
C VAL A 247 -11.62 -9.34 -10.63
N ALA A 248 -11.59 -9.07 -11.94
CA ALA A 248 -12.70 -8.47 -12.65
C ALA A 248 -13.96 -9.36 -12.55
N ALA A 249 -13.81 -10.67 -12.74
CA ALA A 249 -14.90 -11.63 -12.63
C ALA A 249 -15.49 -11.73 -11.21
N GLN A 250 -14.65 -11.57 -10.18
CA GLN A 250 -15.07 -11.65 -8.77
C GLN A 250 -15.66 -10.33 -8.24
N SER A 251 -15.21 -9.20 -8.75
CA SER A 251 -15.42 -7.89 -8.10
C SER A 251 -16.38 -6.97 -8.84
N LEU A 252 -16.58 -7.16 -10.14
CA LEU A 252 -17.49 -6.34 -10.92
C LEU A 252 -18.92 -6.88 -10.81
N ASP A 253 -19.88 -5.97 -10.67
CA ASP A 253 -21.28 -6.34 -10.89
C ASP A 253 -21.50 -6.77 -12.36
N PRO A 254 -22.60 -7.49 -12.66
CA PRO A 254 -22.82 -8.05 -13.99
C PRO A 254 -22.81 -6.99 -15.11
N ALA A 255 -23.30 -5.77 -14.86
CA ALA A 255 -23.35 -4.73 -15.88
C ALA A 255 -21.94 -4.20 -16.20
N ASN A 256 -21.15 -3.95 -15.16
CA ASN A 256 -19.78 -3.49 -15.30
C ASN A 256 -18.85 -4.57 -15.89
N LEU A 257 -19.07 -5.84 -15.55
CA LEU A 257 -18.33 -6.94 -16.19
C LEU A 257 -18.67 -7.04 -17.69
N GLY A 258 -19.94 -6.88 -18.06
CA GLY A 258 -20.37 -6.85 -19.46
C GLY A 258 -19.66 -5.75 -20.26
N ALA A 259 -19.64 -4.52 -19.74
CA ALA A 259 -18.96 -3.40 -20.37
C ALA A 259 -17.43 -3.61 -20.47
N PHE A 260 -16.82 -4.22 -19.44
CA PHE A 260 -15.40 -4.57 -19.45
C PHE A 260 -15.08 -5.59 -20.54
N ILE A 261 -15.88 -6.66 -20.64
CA ILE A 261 -15.71 -7.71 -21.66
C ILE A 261 -15.91 -7.16 -23.07
N GLU A 262 -16.91 -6.31 -23.26
CA GLU A 262 -17.14 -5.64 -24.55
C GLU A 262 -15.89 -4.88 -25.01
N LYS A 263 -15.29 -4.10 -24.09
CA LYS A 263 -14.12 -3.29 -24.37
C LYS A 263 -12.85 -4.13 -24.56
N ILE A 264 -12.72 -5.26 -23.86
CA ILE A 264 -11.66 -6.25 -24.14
C ILE A 264 -11.83 -6.86 -25.52
N CYS A 265 -13.05 -7.28 -25.90
CA CYS A 265 -13.32 -7.88 -27.20
C CYS A 265 -13.12 -6.91 -28.36
N ALA A 266 -13.21 -5.60 -28.12
CA ALA A 266 -12.94 -4.56 -29.11
C ALA A 266 -11.43 -4.35 -29.37
N LEU A 267 -10.54 -4.95 -28.57
CA LEU A 267 -9.09 -4.84 -28.79
C LEU A 267 -8.68 -5.68 -30.02
N PRO A 268 -7.78 -5.18 -30.90
CA PRO A 268 -7.39 -5.85 -32.16
C PRO A 268 -6.83 -7.29 -31.99
N ASP A 269 -6.38 -7.66 -30.79
CA ASP A 269 -5.77 -8.96 -30.48
C ASP A 269 -6.30 -9.54 -29.16
N SER A 270 -7.61 -9.47 -28.92
CA SER A 270 -8.20 -9.96 -27.67
C SER A 270 -8.16 -11.49 -27.54
N LEU A 271 -8.02 -12.22 -28.65
CA LEU A 271 -8.10 -13.68 -28.75
C LEU A 271 -7.22 -14.44 -27.73
N PRO A 272 -5.94 -14.10 -27.51
CA PRO A 272 -5.10 -14.77 -26.52
C PRO A 272 -5.54 -14.54 -25.06
N LEU A 273 -6.31 -13.48 -24.79
CA LEU A 273 -6.82 -13.14 -23.46
C LEU A 273 -8.11 -13.88 -23.12
N MET A 274 -8.81 -14.40 -24.14
CA MET A 274 -10.11 -15.03 -23.96
C MET A 274 -10.04 -16.33 -23.16
N PRO A 275 -9.12 -17.28 -23.42
CA PRO A 275 -9.09 -18.53 -22.66
C PRO A 275 -8.85 -18.34 -21.16
N PRO A 276 -7.87 -17.53 -20.69
CA PRO A 276 -7.70 -17.27 -19.26
C PRO A 276 -8.89 -16.53 -18.64
N LEU A 277 -9.47 -15.56 -19.35
CA LEU A 277 -10.69 -14.88 -18.90
C LEU A 277 -11.84 -15.87 -18.71
N PHE A 278 -12.01 -16.82 -19.62
CA PHE A 278 -13.07 -17.83 -19.53
C PHE A 278 -12.86 -18.78 -18.36
N THR A 279 -11.64 -19.26 -18.15
CA THR A 279 -11.31 -20.08 -16.98
C THR A 279 -11.62 -19.30 -15.70
N ALA A 280 -11.14 -18.06 -15.60
CA ALA A 280 -11.38 -17.19 -14.45
C ALA A 280 -12.89 -16.95 -14.19
N VAL A 281 -13.66 -16.63 -15.23
CA VAL A 281 -15.11 -16.40 -15.13
C VAL A 281 -15.86 -17.68 -14.76
N MET A 282 -15.50 -18.82 -15.34
CA MET A 282 -16.17 -20.10 -15.05
C MET A 282 -15.92 -20.57 -13.61
N ASP A 283 -14.68 -20.43 -13.15
CA ASP A 283 -14.25 -20.93 -11.86
C ASP A 283 -14.73 -20.02 -10.72
N ASN A 284 -14.86 -18.71 -10.97
CA ASN A 284 -15.05 -17.74 -9.89
C ASN A 284 -16.35 -16.92 -9.98
N ALA A 285 -17.01 -16.83 -11.13
CA ALA A 285 -18.17 -15.96 -11.29
C ALA A 285 -19.50 -16.69 -11.01
N PRO A 286 -20.49 -16.01 -10.39
CA PRO A 286 -21.85 -16.52 -10.25
C PRO A 286 -22.48 -16.87 -11.62
N ARG A 287 -23.35 -17.88 -11.68
CA ARG A 287 -24.05 -18.30 -12.92
C ARG A 287 -24.69 -17.13 -13.71
N PRO A 288 -25.37 -16.14 -13.08
CA PRO A 288 -25.90 -14.97 -13.79
C PRO A 288 -24.81 -14.12 -14.46
N VAL A 289 -23.65 -14.01 -13.84
CA VAL A 289 -22.51 -13.25 -14.38
C VAL A 289 -21.96 -13.94 -15.63
N VAL A 290 -21.79 -15.26 -15.58
CA VAL A 290 -21.36 -16.04 -16.74
C VAL A 290 -22.36 -15.91 -17.90
N GLN A 291 -23.67 -15.86 -17.63
CA GLN A 291 -24.69 -15.63 -18.66
C GLN A 291 -24.54 -14.26 -19.34
N VAL A 292 -24.21 -13.20 -18.58
CA VAL A 292 -23.92 -11.88 -19.17
C VAL A 292 -22.69 -11.94 -20.06
N VAL A 293 -21.64 -12.67 -19.66
CA VAL A 293 -20.45 -12.89 -20.49
C VAL A 293 -20.82 -13.58 -21.81
N VAL A 294 -21.59 -14.68 -21.78
CA VAL A 294 -22.06 -15.37 -22.99
C VAL A 294 -22.81 -14.41 -23.91
N GLN A 295 -23.74 -13.62 -23.36
CA GLN A 295 -24.52 -12.67 -24.15
C GLN A 295 -23.64 -11.61 -24.80
N GLN A 296 -22.65 -11.10 -24.08
CA GLN A 296 -21.76 -10.07 -24.61
C GLN A 296 -20.83 -10.60 -25.70
N LEU A 297 -20.29 -11.82 -25.54
CA LEU A 297 -19.51 -12.49 -26.57
C LEU A 297 -20.31 -12.68 -27.87
N ARG A 298 -21.60 -13.03 -27.76
CA ARG A 298 -22.48 -13.14 -28.93
C ARG A 298 -22.66 -11.79 -29.63
N LYS A 299 -22.81 -10.71 -28.86
CA LYS A 299 -22.94 -9.34 -29.42
C LYS A 299 -21.68 -8.87 -30.13
N THR A 300 -20.49 -9.22 -29.62
CA THR A 300 -19.20 -8.84 -30.22
C THR A 300 -18.76 -9.76 -31.36
N GLY A 301 -19.57 -10.74 -31.75
CA GLY A 301 -19.28 -11.67 -32.86
C GLY A 301 -18.44 -12.90 -32.48
N GLN A 302 -18.06 -13.04 -31.21
CA GLN A 302 -17.30 -14.18 -30.65
C GLN A 302 -18.22 -15.38 -30.37
N ARG A 303 -18.90 -15.88 -31.41
CA ARG A 303 -19.95 -16.90 -31.27
C ARG A 303 -19.41 -18.25 -30.80
N ARG A 304 -18.24 -18.68 -31.30
CA ARG A 304 -17.63 -19.98 -30.95
C ARG A 304 -17.32 -20.06 -29.45
N GLU A 305 -16.77 -18.97 -28.93
CA GLU A 305 -16.40 -18.78 -27.54
C GLU A 305 -17.65 -18.73 -26.65
N ALA A 306 -18.67 -17.98 -27.08
CA ALA A 306 -19.94 -17.91 -26.38
C ALA A 306 -20.61 -19.29 -26.26
N ASP A 307 -20.61 -20.07 -27.33
CA ASP A 307 -21.21 -21.39 -27.36
C ASP A 307 -20.39 -22.39 -26.53
N ALA A 308 -19.05 -22.32 -26.56
CA ALA A 308 -18.19 -23.12 -25.69
C ALA A 308 -18.45 -22.84 -24.19
N LEU A 309 -18.61 -21.56 -23.83
CA LEU A 309 -18.91 -21.15 -22.46
C LEU A 309 -20.34 -21.57 -22.04
N ALA A 310 -21.31 -21.44 -22.95
CA ALA A 310 -22.68 -21.88 -22.73
C ALA A 310 -22.80 -23.41 -22.55
N SER A 311 -22.08 -24.21 -23.35
CA SER A 311 -22.04 -25.66 -23.20
C SER A 311 -21.46 -26.06 -21.84
N ARG A 312 -20.38 -25.41 -21.39
CA ARG A 312 -19.82 -25.64 -20.05
C ARG A 312 -20.79 -25.27 -18.93
N LEU A 313 -21.56 -24.19 -19.09
CA LEU A 313 -22.62 -23.81 -18.15
C LEU A 313 -23.78 -24.81 -18.06
N SER A 314 -24.13 -25.45 -19.17
CA SER A 314 -25.16 -26.50 -19.22
C SER A 314 -24.71 -27.80 -18.55
N HIS A 315 -23.41 -28.07 -18.55
CA HIS A 315 -22.82 -29.26 -17.90
C HIS A 315 -22.39 -29.04 -16.46
N ARG A 316 -22.52 -27.82 -15.92
CA ARG A 316 -22.27 -27.57 -14.49
C ARG A 316 -23.42 -28.18 -13.68
N PRO A 317 -23.18 -29.23 -12.86
CA PRO A 317 -24.24 -29.91 -12.13
C PRO A 317 -24.96 -28.92 -11.23
N GLU A 318 -26.30 -28.94 -11.21
CA GLU A 318 -27.11 -27.99 -10.44
C GLU A 318 -26.87 -28.07 -8.92
N GLY A 319 -26.20 -29.13 -8.45
CA GLY A 319 -25.75 -29.32 -7.07
C GLY A 319 -24.43 -28.63 -6.70
N ASP A 320 -23.68 -28.07 -7.65
CA ASP A 320 -22.42 -27.36 -7.39
C ASP A 320 -22.65 -25.86 -7.07
N GLN A 321 -23.79 -25.54 -6.44
CA GLN A 321 -23.96 -24.26 -5.73
C GLN A 321 -23.19 -24.28 -4.41
N GLY A 322 -21.89 -24.63 -4.42
CA GLY A 322 -21.03 -24.62 -3.25
C GLY A 322 -21.77 -24.95 -1.95
N GLU A 323 -22.18 -26.21 -1.76
CA GLU A 323 -22.13 -26.74 -0.40
C GLU A 323 -20.69 -26.49 0.05
N ARG A 324 -20.48 -25.41 0.81
CA ARG A 324 -19.28 -25.26 1.61
C ARG A 324 -19.17 -26.57 2.34
N GLN A 325 -18.09 -27.31 2.10
CA GLN A 325 -17.77 -28.47 2.90
C GLN A 325 -17.92 -28.05 4.37
N GLU A 326 -18.97 -28.53 5.03
CA GLU A 326 -19.02 -28.57 6.47
C GLU A 326 -17.92 -29.55 6.86
N HIS A 327 -16.71 -29.02 7.08
CA HIS A 327 -15.70 -29.76 7.81
C HIS A 327 -16.35 -30.28 9.10
N PRO A 328 -16.12 -31.54 9.49
CA PRO A 328 -16.67 -32.08 10.72
C PRO A 328 -16.25 -31.14 11.85
N GLY A 329 -17.24 -30.44 12.42
CA GLY A 329 -16.99 -29.43 13.43
C GLY A 329 -16.21 -30.06 14.57
N ILE A 330 -15.10 -29.44 14.95
CA ILE A 330 -14.45 -29.75 16.23
C ILE A 330 -15.53 -29.49 17.30
N PRO A 331 -15.92 -30.50 18.09
CA PRO A 331 -16.99 -30.31 19.06
C PRO A 331 -16.58 -29.21 20.03
N PHE A 332 -17.40 -28.15 20.08
CA PHE A 332 -17.30 -27.16 21.14
C PHE A 332 -17.49 -27.91 22.45
N PRO A 333 -16.58 -27.82 23.43
CA PRO A 333 -16.74 -28.55 24.68
C PRO A 333 -18.09 -28.18 25.30
N ASP A 334 -18.93 -29.17 25.62
CA ASP A 334 -20.28 -28.94 26.16
C ASP A 334 -20.28 -27.99 27.36
N GLU A 335 -19.17 -27.97 28.11
CA GLU A 335 -18.93 -27.07 29.24
C GLU A 335 -18.85 -25.58 28.83
N GLU A 336 -18.20 -25.25 27.71
CA GLU A 336 -18.10 -23.89 27.19
C GLU A 336 -19.44 -23.43 26.61
N LEU A 337 -20.14 -24.33 25.91
CA LEU A 337 -21.47 -24.07 25.37
C LEU A 337 -22.49 -23.79 26.48
N GLU A 338 -22.41 -24.54 27.58
CA GLU A 338 -23.31 -24.37 28.72
C GLU A 338 -22.99 -23.13 29.56
N ARG A 339 -21.73 -22.69 29.59
CA ARG A 339 -21.34 -21.39 30.16
C ARG A 339 -21.92 -20.23 29.34
N VAL A 340 -21.83 -20.30 28.01
CA VAL A 340 -22.44 -19.27 27.13
C VAL A 340 -23.96 -19.24 27.29
N ARG A 341 -24.62 -20.39 27.33
CA ARG A 341 -26.08 -20.48 27.60
C ARG A 341 -26.45 -19.92 28.97
N THR A 342 -25.64 -20.15 29.99
CA THR A 342 -25.86 -19.60 31.34
C THR A 342 -25.77 -18.08 31.36
N VAL A 343 -24.82 -17.50 30.62
CA VAL A 343 -24.68 -16.04 30.49
C VAL A 343 -25.87 -15.45 29.71
N LEU A 344 -26.29 -16.10 28.62
CA LEU A 344 -27.45 -15.67 27.84
C LEU A 344 -28.76 -15.75 28.64
N ARG A 345 -28.96 -16.81 29.44
CA ARG A 345 -30.11 -16.91 30.37
C ARG A 345 -30.10 -15.80 31.41
N LYS A 346 -28.93 -15.45 31.98
CA LYS A 346 -28.79 -14.34 32.92
C LYS A 346 -29.11 -12.97 32.29
N ALA A 347 -28.82 -12.81 31.00
CA ALA A 347 -29.16 -11.62 30.22
C ALA A 347 -30.62 -11.61 29.73
N GLY A 348 -31.47 -12.56 30.17
CA GLY A 348 -32.88 -12.63 29.79
C GLY A 348 -33.15 -13.10 28.36
N CYS A 349 -32.15 -13.64 27.66
CA CYS A 349 -32.32 -14.23 26.34
C CYS A 349 -32.97 -15.60 26.47
N ARG A 350 -34.06 -15.85 25.72
CA ARG A 350 -34.66 -17.19 25.63
C ARG A 350 -33.86 -18.06 24.66
N GLU A 351 -33.89 -19.38 24.87
CA GLU A 351 -33.07 -20.37 24.13
C GLU A 351 -33.41 -20.44 22.63
N ASP A 352 -34.58 -19.95 22.23
CA ASP A 352 -35.08 -19.80 20.87
C ASP A 352 -34.66 -18.49 20.16
N GLY A 353 -33.81 -17.67 20.80
CA GLY A 353 -33.18 -16.51 20.17
C GLY A 353 -34.08 -15.29 20.00
N ALA A 354 -35.27 -15.28 20.62
CA ALA A 354 -36.15 -14.11 20.66
C ALA A 354 -35.66 -13.11 21.73
N PRO A 355 -35.39 -11.84 21.37
CA PRO A 355 -34.99 -10.83 22.36
C PRO A 355 -36.17 -10.53 23.29
N GLY A 356 -35.97 -10.77 24.59
CA GLY A 356 -36.82 -10.20 25.63
C GLY A 356 -36.62 -8.68 25.60
N GLY A 357 -37.69 -7.93 25.35
CA GLY A 357 -37.62 -6.48 25.09
C GLY A 357 -36.88 -5.70 26.19
N GLY A 358 -35.69 -5.20 25.85
CA GLY A 358 -34.91 -4.27 26.66
C GLY A 358 -33.61 -3.88 25.97
N PHE A 359 -33.38 -2.57 25.82
CA PHE A 359 -32.20 -1.94 25.19
C PHE A 359 -30.85 -2.35 25.81
N THR A 360 -30.87 -3.00 26.98
CA THR A 360 -29.69 -3.47 27.70
C THR A 360 -29.05 -4.73 27.10
N ALA A 361 -29.81 -5.55 26.37
CA ALA A 361 -29.30 -6.81 25.82
C ALA A 361 -28.28 -6.61 24.69
N GLU A 362 -28.38 -5.51 23.93
CA GLU A 362 -27.49 -5.21 22.80
C GLU A 362 -26.09 -4.79 23.28
N ILE A 363 -26.03 -3.98 24.35
CA ILE A 363 -24.78 -3.55 24.99
C ILE A 363 -24.08 -4.74 25.68
N GLU A 364 -24.82 -5.66 26.27
CA GLU A 364 -24.26 -6.87 26.87
C GLU A 364 -23.76 -7.87 25.81
N LEU A 365 -24.43 -7.98 24.66
CA LEU A 365 -23.96 -8.82 23.55
C LEU A 365 -22.62 -8.32 22.99
N ASP A 366 -22.49 -7.01 22.78
CA ASP A 366 -21.22 -6.39 22.32
C ASP A 366 -20.10 -6.58 23.34
N ARG A 367 -20.42 -6.48 24.64
CA ARG A 367 -19.44 -6.68 25.72
C ARG A 367 -18.99 -8.14 25.82
N ILE A 368 -19.89 -9.09 25.59
CA ILE A 368 -19.58 -10.53 25.53
C ILE A 368 -18.74 -10.82 24.28
N LEU A 369 -19.09 -10.28 23.12
CA LEU A 369 -18.32 -10.44 21.88
C LEU A 369 -16.90 -9.91 22.04
N VAL A 370 -16.72 -8.69 22.55
CA VAL A 370 -15.39 -8.12 22.82
C VAL A 370 -14.60 -8.97 23.83
N THR A 371 -15.26 -9.48 24.87
CA THR A 371 -14.60 -10.33 25.87
C THR A 371 -14.17 -11.68 25.28
N CYS A 372 -15.01 -12.30 24.45
CA CYS A 372 -14.68 -13.53 23.74
C CYS A 372 -13.55 -13.31 22.72
N THR A 373 -13.60 -12.23 21.92
CA THR A 373 -12.56 -11.90 20.95
C THR A 373 -11.21 -11.62 21.63
N CYS A 374 -11.19 -10.85 22.72
CA CYS A 374 -9.98 -10.59 23.50
C CYS A 374 -9.41 -11.85 24.17
N ARG A 375 -10.26 -12.81 24.56
CA ARG A 375 -9.83 -14.05 25.19
C ARG A 375 -9.28 -15.05 24.17
N VAL A 376 -9.89 -15.13 22.98
CA VAL A 376 -9.36 -15.87 21.82
C VAL A 376 -8.01 -15.31 21.40
N ALA A 377 -7.85 -13.98 21.37
CA ALA A 377 -6.57 -13.33 21.09
C ALA A 377 -5.49 -13.65 22.15
N ARG A 378 -5.85 -13.68 23.44
CA ARG A 378 -4.91 -14.09 24.52
C ARG A 378 -4.59 -15.59 24.51
N MET A 379 -5.49 -16.44 24.01
CA MET A 379 -5.21 -17.85 23.80
C MET A 379 -4.28 -18.05 22.59
N ALA A 380 -4.40 -17.22 21.55
CA ALA A 380 -3.51 -17.22 20.39
C ALA A 380 -2.05 -16.89 20.77
N ASP A 381 -1.84 -15.98 21.72
CA ASP A 381 -0.50 -15.62 22.23
C ASP A 381 0.23 -16.77 22.96
N LYS A 382 -0.49 -17.81 23.40
CA LYS A 382 0.06 -18.93 24.18
C LYS A 382 0.34 -20.21 23.37
N GLN A 383 -0.06 -20.28 22.10
CA GLN A 383 0.01 -21.49 21.27
C GLN A 383 0.31 -21.17 19.78
N LEU A 384 1.17 -20.18 19.51
CA LEU A 384 1.34 -19.60 18.17
C LEU A 384 2.03 -20.50 17.13
N GLU A 385 2.59 -21.65 17.49
CA GLU A 385 3.32 -22.49 16.52
C GLU A 385 2.50 -23.63 15.86
N LEU A 386 1.23 -23.87 16.25
CA LEU A 386 0.50 -25.05 15.74
C LEU A 386 -0.82 -24.79 15.01
N TYR A 387 -1.38 -23.57 14.99
CA TYR A 387 -2.75 -23.37 14.44
C TYR A 387 -2.99 -22.04 13.70
N GLN A 388 -2.08 -21.60 12.84
CA GLN A 388 -2.28 -20.38 12.04
C GLN A 388 -3.44 -20.49 11.02
N ASP A 389 -3.67 -21.67 10.44
CA ASP A 389 -4.68 -21.84 9.39
C ASP A 389 -6.12 -21.94 9.97
N ALA A 390 -6.30 -22.61 11.11
CA ALA A 390 -7.62 -22.78 11.73
C ALA A 390 -8.18 -21.47 12.34
N LEU A 391 -7.30 -20.59 12.82
CA LEU A 391 -7.68 -19.33 13.47
C LEU A 391 -8.18 -18.28 12.47
N THR A 392 -7.62 -18.28 11.25
CA THR A 392 -8.04 -17.40 10.16
C THR A 392 -9.47 -17.73 9.72
N GLU A 393 -9.80 -19.02 9.66
CA GLU A 393 -11.12 -19.49 9.26
C GLU A 393 -12.20 -19.24 10.33
N ALA A 394 -11.87 -19.47 11.62
CA ALA A 394 -12.80 -19.20 12.74
C ALA A 394 -13.11 -17.69 12.88
N GLY A 395 -12.10 -16.83 12.73
CA GLY A 395 -12.27 -15.37 12.71
C GLY A 395 -13.15 -14.90 11.54
N TYR A 396 -12.96 -15.48 10.35
CA TYR A 396 -13.76 -15.17 9.17
C TYR A 396 -15.22 -15.64 9.30
N LYS A 397 -15.47 -16.79 9.94
CA LYS A 397 -16.82 -17.30 10.24
C LYS A 397 -17.54 -16.43 11.27
N ALA A 398 -16.86 -16.00 12.33
CA ALA A 398 -17.43 -15.08 13.34
C ALA A 398 -17.78 -13.71 12.71
N TYR A 399 -16.89 -13.17 11.87
CA TYR A 399 -17.13 -11.92 11.14
C TYR A 399 -18.31 -12.01 10.17
N THR A 400 -18.42 -13.10 9.40
CA THR A 400 -19.53 -13.30 8.46
C THR A 400 -20.87 -13.56 9.18
N TYR A 401 -20.85 -14.20 10.35
CA TYR A 401 -22.04 -14.37 11.19
C TYR A 401 -22.52 -13.05 11.79
N ALA A 402 -21.62 -12.24 12.36
CA ALA A 402 -21.93 -10.91 12.88
C ALA A 402 -22.47 -9.97 11.78
N ARG A 403 -21.88 -10.03 10.58
CA ARG A 403 -22.35 -9.27 9.41
C ARG A 403 -23.76 -9.71 8.98
N ARG A 404 -24.08 -11.01 9.03
CA ARG A 404 -25.44 -11.52 8.72
C ARG A 404 -26.48 -11.01 9.71
N ILE A 405 -26.19 -11.02 11.01
CA ILE A 405 -27.08 -10.49 12.04
C ILE A 405 -27.34 -9.00 11.82
N ASN A 406 -26.28 -8.21 11.58
CA ASN A 406 -26.40 -6.78 11.35
C ASN A 406 -27.21 -6.46 10.07
N THR A 407 -27.03 -7.24 9.00
CA THR A 407 -27.77 -7.06 7.73
C THR A 407 -29.26 -7.42 7.87
N VAL A 408 -29.62 -8.44 8.66
CA VAL A 408 -31.01 -8.83 8.93
C VAL A 408 -31.71 -7.81 9.83
N SER A 409 -31.02 -7.30 10.85
CA SER A 409 -31.52 -6.25 11.74
C SER A 409 -31.76 -4.93 10.99
N VAL A 410 -30.81 -4.51 10.15
CA VAL A 410 -30.98 -3.32 9.30
C VAL A 410 -32.15 -3.49 8.35
N ARG A 411 -32.28 -4.62 7.62
CA ARG A 411 -33.42 -4.87 6.73
C ARG A 411 -34.76 -4.87 7.44
N ARG A 412 -34.86 -5.42 8.66
CA ARG A 412 -36.09 -5.37 9.46
C ARG A 412 -36.43 -3.96 9.91
N LEU A 413 -35.42 -3.16 10.28
CA LEU A 413 -35.59 -1.74 10.61
C LEU A 413 -36.03 -0.94 9.37
N THR A 414 -35.41 -1.15 8.21
CA THR A 414 -35.77 -0.44 6.98
C THR A 414 -37.19 -0.82 6.54
N THR A 415 -37.57 -2.11 6.63
CA THR A 415 -38.92 -2.57 6.27
C THR A 415 -39.97 -2.01 7.23
N LYS A 416 -39.67 -1.95 8.53
CA LYS A 416 -40.55 -1.37 9.54
C LYS A 416 -40.74 0.14 9.33
N ILE A 417 -39.65 0.88 9.13
CA ILE A 417 -39.69 2.32 8.79
C ILE A 417 -40.46 2.56 7.49
N THR A 418 -40.25 1.73 6.46
CA THR A 418 -40.94 1.88 5.17
C THR A 418 -42.44 1.59 5.26
N ASN A 419 -42.85 0.68 6.15
CA ASN A 419 -44.26 0.37 6.39
C ASN A 419 -44.94 1.42 7.29
N ASP A 420 -44.23 1.94 8.29
CA ASP A 420 -44.74 2.97 9.21
C ASP A 420 -44.84 4.35 8.51
N MET A 421 -44.05 4.60 7.45
CA MET A 421 -44.12 5.81 6.63
C MET A 421 -45.15 5.76 5.48
N LYS A 422 -45.90 4.65 5.32
CA LYS A 422 -46.97 4.51 4.31
C LYS A 422 -48.38 4.67 4.89
N ILE A 423 -48.55 5.60 5.83
CA ILE A 423 -49.85 6.02 6.35
C ILE A 423 -50.20 7.39 5.78
#